data_AF-A0A0R0M6W9-F1
#
_entry.id   AF-A0A0R0M6W9-F1
#
_cell.length_a   1.000
_cell.length_b   1.000
_cell.length_c   1.000
_cell.angle_alpha   90.00
_cell.angle_beta   90.00
_cell.angle_gamma   90.00
#
_symmetry.space_group_name_H-M   'P 1'
#
loop_
_entity.id
_entity.type
_entity.pdbx_description
1 polymer ?
#
loop_
_entity_poly.entity_id
_entity_poly.type
_entity_poly.pdbx_seq_one_letter_code
_entity_poly.pdbx_strand_id
1 'polypeptide(L)' 'MENIHNLNITDEEYLHLISKGYDPKLESQFIELGETEDQARKLAKVVGMFKDGPPQSDEEWEHFLEVWEN' A
#
# COMPACT_ATOMS: atom_id res chain seq x y z
N MET A 1 5.18 -8.58 21.50
CA MET A 1 6.20 -8.79 20.47
C MET A 1 5.58 -8.31 19.18
N GLU A 2 6.18 -7.34 18.49
CA GLU A 2 5.75 -7.03 17.12
C GLU A 2 6.20 -8.21 16.25
N ASN A 3 5.26 -8.81 15.53
CA ASN A 3 5.60 -9.83 14.55
C ASN A 3 6.35 -9.13 13.41
N ILE A 4 7.56 -9.60 13.11
CA ILE A 4 8.27 -9.14 11.92
C ILE A 4 7.59 -9.82 10.73
N HIS A 5 6.82 -9.06 9.96
CA HIS A 5 6.18 -9.54 8.74
C HIS A 5 7.15 -9.36 7.56
N ASN A 6 7.53 -10.47 6.92
CA ASN A 6 8.27 -10.41 5.67
C ASN A 6 7.31 -10.08 4.54
N LEU A 7 7.36 -8.84 4.06
CA LEU A 7 6.52 -8.37 2.96
C LEU A 7 7.04 -8.83 1.59
N ASN A 8 8.17 -9.54 1.51
CA ASN A 8 8.75 -9.99 0.25
C ASN A 8 8.97 -8.83 -0.76
N ILE A 9 9.43 -7.68 -0.25
CA ILE A 9 9.82 -6.50 -1.02
C ILE A 9 11.23 -6.08 -0.60
N THR A 10 11.94 -5.41 -1.50
CA THR A 10 13.26 -4.85 -1.22
C THR A 10 13.17 -3.60 -0.34
N ASP A 11 14.27 -3.24 0.32
CA ASP A 11 14.33 -2.01 1.13
C ASP A 11 14.07 -0.75 0.28
N GLU A 12 14.51 -0.73 -0.98
CA GLU A 12 14.26 0.38 -1.91
C GLU A 12 12.78 0.51 -2.26
N GLU A 13 12.11 -0.60 -2.58
CA GLU A 13 10.67 -0.62 -2.82
C GLU A 13 9.90 -0.21 -1.56
N TYR A 14 10.31 -0.70 -0.39
CA TYR A 14 9.70 -0.31 0.87
C TYR A 14 9.79 1.20 1.11
N LEU A 15 10.98 1.79 0.95
CA LEU A 15 11.17 3.24 1.09
C LEU A 15 10.34 4.03 0.08
N HIS A 16 10.25 3.55 -1.16
CA HIS A 16 9.41 4.15 -2.19
C HIS A 16 7.93 4.14 -1.81
N LEU A 17 7.41 3.01 -1.32
CA LEU A 17 6.02 2.89 -0.89
C LEU A 17 5.71 3.79 0.31
N ILE A 18 6.60 3.80 1.32
CA ILE A 18 6.45 4.65 2.51
C ILE A 18 6.40 6.13 2.12
N SER A 19 7.20 6.56 1.14
CA SER A 19 7.18 7.94 0.62
C SER A 19 5.83 8.32 -0.02
N LYS A 20 5.05 7.33 -0.46
CA LYS A 20 3.71 7.46 -1.04
C LYS A 20 2.57 7.19 -0.04
N GLY A 21 2.89 7.16 1.26
CA GLY A 21 1.89 7.03 2.32
C GLY A 21 1.50 5.59 2.68
N TYR A 22 2.13 4.58 2.08
CA TYR A 22 1.90 3.16 2.42
C TYR A 22 2.15 2.88 3.92
N ASP A 23 1.31 2.03 4.51
CA ASP A 23 1.45 1.57 5.90
C ASP A 23 1.55 0.02 5.95
N PRO A 24 2.70 -0.56 6.32
CA PRO A 24 2.88 -2.01 6.41
C PRO A 24 2.04 -2.66 7.52
N LYS A 25 1.66 -1.89 8.54
CA LYS A 25 0.73 -2.36 9.56
C LYS A 25 -0.66 -2.56 8.98
N LEU A 26 -1.06 -1.67 8.06
CA LEU A 26 -2.35 -1.78 7.38
C LEU A 26 -2.38 -2.98 6.42
N GLU A 27 -1.29 -3.24 5.69
CA GLU A 27 -1.16 -4.48 4.90
C GLU A 27 -1.32 -5.72 5.80
N SER A 28 -0.65 -5.75 6.95
CA SER A 28 -0.77 -6.86 7.89
C SER A 28 -2.20 -7.04 8.41
N GLN A 29 -2.91 -5.95 8.68
CA GLN A 29 -4.32 -6.00 9.08
C GLN A 29 -5.23 -6.57 7.98
N PHE A 30 -5.00 -6.23 6.71
CA PHE A 30 -5.77 -6.81 5.61
C PHE A 30 -5.51 -8.32 5.48
N ILE A 31 -4.27 -8.77 5.66
CA ILE A 31 -3.93 -10.21 5.69
C ILE A 31 -4.66 -10.90 6.85
N GLU A 32 -4.68 -10.30 8.04
CA GLU A 32 -5.41 -10.84 9.20
C GLU A 32 -6.93 -10.91 8.97
N LEU A 33 -7.48 -10.02 8.13
CA LEU A 33 -8.88 -10.03 7.72
C LEU A 33 -9.20 -11.06 6.62
N GLY A 34 -8.18 -11.76 6.10
CA GLY A 34 -8.32 -12.84 5.14
C GLY A 34 -7.99 -12.46 3.69
N GLU A 35 -7.46 -11.27 3.44
CA GLU A 35 -6.95 -10.90 2.12
C GLU A 35 -5.67 -11.67 1.78
N THR A 36 -5.41 -11.85 0.48
CA THR A 36 -4.10 -12.33 0.02
C THR A 36 -3.04 -11.25 0.22
N GLU A 37 -1.76 -11.63 0.30
CA GLU A 37 -0.66 -10.65 0.44
C GLU A 37 -0.70 -9.57 -0.66
N ASP A 38 -0.94 -9.98 -1.92
CA ASP A 38 -1.03 -9.05 -3.05
C ASP A 38 -2.20 -8.08 -2.90
N GLN A 39 -3.38 -8.58 -2.52
CA GLN A 39 -4.58 -7.76 -2.35
C GLN A 39 -4.44 -6.83 -1.14
N ALA A 40 -3.90 -7.32 -0.04
CA ALA A 40 -3.61 -6.55 1.16
C ALA A 40 -2.63 -5.40 0.86
N ARG A 41 -1.57 -5.68 0.09
CA ARG A 41 -0.61 -4.67 -0.35
C ARG A 41 -1.25 -3.61 -1.23
N LYS A 42 -2.06 -4.04 -2.19
CA LYS A 42 -2.82 -3.15 -3.07
C LYS A 42 -3.73 -2.21 -2.27
N LEU A 43 -4.49 -2.75 -1.33
CA LEU A 43 -5.36 -1.96 -0.46
C LEU A 43 -4.57 -0.99 0.42
N ALA A 44 -3.45 -1.43 1.01
CA ALA A 44 -2.59 -0.57 1.82
C ALA A 44 -1.97 0.57 1.01
N LYS A 45 -1.55 0.31 -0.25
CA LYS A 45 -1.10 1.35 -1.18
C LYS A 45 -2.21 2.35 -1.49
N VAL A 46 -3.40 1.87 -1.82
CA VAL A 46 -4.56 2.72 -2.11
C VAL A 46 -4.89 3.60 -0.91
N VAL A 47 -5.03 3.04 0.29
CA VAL A 47 -5.30 3.85 1.48
C VAL A 47 -4.20 4.88 1.73
N GLY A 48 -2.93 4.50 1.49
CA GLY A 48 -1.79 5.41 1.58
C GLY A 48 -1.90 6.63 0.65
N MET A 49 -2.37 6.44 -0.59
CA MET A 49 -2.59 7.53 -1.55
C MET A 49 -3.65 8.53 -1.10
N PHE A 50 -4.62 8.11 -0.28
CA PHE A 50 -5.70 8.97 0.22
C PHE A 50 -5.40 9.57 1.61
N LYS A 51 -4.24 9.30 2.20
CA LYS A 51 -3.88 9.72 3.56
C LYS A 51 -3.93 11.24 3.73
N ASP A 52 -3.47 11.98 2.73
CA ASP A 52 -3.43 13.45 2.73
C ASP A 52 -4.62 14.07 1.97
N GLY A 53 -5.63 13.26 1.63
CA GLY A 53 -6.76 13.63 0.79
C GLY A 53 -6.80 12.85 -0.52
N PRO A 54 -7.88 12.97 -1.31
CA PRO A 54 -7.97 12.30 -2.59
C PRO A 54 -6.91 12.84 -3.58
N PRO A 55 -6.50 12.05 -4.59
CA PRO A 55 -5.66 12.53 -5.70
C PRO A 55 -6.17 13.86 -6.27
N GLN A 56 -5.27 14.83 -6.45
CA GLN A 56 -5.61 16.20 -6.88
C GLN A 56 -5.21 16.48 -8.32
N SER A 57 -4.36 15.65 -8.92
CA SER A 57 -3.87 15.78 -10.29
C SER A 57 -4.17 14.54 -11.13
N ASP A 58 -4.19 14.72 -12.45
CA ASP A 58 -4.41 13.61 -13.40
C ASP A 58 -3.35 12.52 -13.22
N GLU A 59 -2.09 12.88 -12.97
CA GLU A 59 -0.98 11.95 -12.73
C GLU A 59 -1.22 11.09 -11.46
N GLU A 60 -1.68 11.70 -10.37
CA GLU A 60 -2.01 10.95 -9.15
C GLU A 60 -3.23 10.03 -9.36
N TRP A 61 -4.20 10.45 -10.17
CA TRP A 61 -5.34 9.61 -10.55
C TRP A 61 -4.93 8.45 -11.46
N GLU A 62 -4.05 8.67 -12.42
CA GLU A 62 -3.49 7.61 -13.27
C GLU A 62 -2.74 6.57 -12.43
N HIS A 63 -1.91 7.02 -11.49
CA HIS A 63 -1.20 6.13 -10.58
C HIS A 63 -2.15 5.36 -9.64
N PHE A 64 -3.24 5.99 -9.19
CA PHE A 64 -4.29 5.27 -8.46
C PHE A 64 -4.93 4.17 -9.32
N LEU A 65 -5.31 4.47 -10.57
CA LEU A 65 -5.92 3.50 -11.48
C LEU A 65 -4.97 2.34 -11.79
N GLU A 66 -3.68 2.63 -12.02
CA GLU A 66 -2.66 1.61 -12.23
C GLU A 66 -2.56 0.63 -11.05
N VAL A 67 -2.60 1.15 -9.82
CA VAL A 67 -2.59 0.30 -8.62
C VAL A 67 -3.94 -0.40 -8.41
N TRP A 68 -5.05 0.21 -8.82
CA TRP A 68 -6.39 -0.36 -8.66
C TRP A 68 -6.71 -1.45 -9.68
N GLU A 69 -6.13 -1.42 -10.88
CA GLU A 69 -6.41 -2.38 -11.94
C GLU A 69 -5.47 -3.59 -11.94
N ASN A 70 -4.23 -3.43 -11.46
CA ASN A 70 -3.25 -4.51 -11.29
C ASN A 70 -3.41 -5.24 -9.95
#